data_AF-A0A0F8YVR3-F1
#
_entry.id   AF-A0A0F8YVR3-F1
#
_cell.length_a   1.000
_cell.length_b   1.000
_cell.length_c   1.000
_cell.angle_alpha   90.00
_cell.angle_beta   90.00
_cell.angle_gamma   90.00
#
_symmetry.space_group_name_H-M   'P 1'
#
loop_
_entity.id
_entity.type
_entity.pdbx_description
1 polymer ?
#
loop_
_entity_poly.entity_id
_entity_poly.type
_entity_poly.pdbx_seq_one_letter_code
_entity_poly.pdbx_strand_id
1 'polypeptide(L)'
;MNDAGNDLAENRTPESTGSEEQSAIKKFLLTIVSIMPWAIVGTLLWAGIFVKPTAVIEEVISAPINVRDNIFGVAHVGGDVYLVAGNYGKLLITNDSGKTWENQDSTVSAHLMDISSWDKNRAVAVGNAGVTLMTEDGGKTWVSVDSPKSDIANKLLKVHTYP
;
A
#
# COMPACT_ATOMS: atom_id res chain seq x y z
N MET A 1 35.18 97.51 46.22
CA MET A 1 36.06 96.51 45.58
C MET A 1 35.25 95.23 45.43
N ASN A 2 34.89 94.87 44.20
CA ASN A 2 35.44 93.74 43.43
C ASN A 2 34.69 92.44 43.82
N ASP A 3 34.29 91.52 42.95
CA ASP A 3 34.54 91.28 41.53
C ASP A 3 33.47 90.28 41.01
N ALA A 4 33.46 90.09 39.71
CA ALA A 4 32.59 89.29 38.86
C ALA A 4 32.65 87.75 39.04
N GLY A 5 31.75 87.07 38.30
CA GLY A 5 31.77 85.63 37.98
C GLY A 5 30.35 85.05 38.07
N ASN A 6 29.50 85.20 37.06
CA ASN A 6 29.42 84.36 35.86
C ASN A 6 29.44 82.85 36.19
N ASP A 7 28.31 82.17 36.00
CA ASP A 7 28.29 80.91 35.25
C ASP A 7 26.86 80.50 34.88
N LEU A 8 26.64 80.45 33.57
CA LEU A 8 25.44 80.00 32.89
C LEU A 8 25.39 78.47 32.99
N ALA A 9 24.50 77.93 33.81
CA ALA A 9 24.16 76.51 33.76
C ALA A 9 23.26 76.25 32.54
N GLU A 10 23.93 75.86 31.46
CA GLU A 10 23.37 75.36 30.21
C GLU A 10 22.41 74.18 30.47
N ASN A 11 21.11 74.42 30.28
CA ASN A 11 20.08 73.40 30.32
C ASN A 11 20.20 72.49 29.08
N ARG A 12 20.86 71.34 29.21
CA ARG A 12 20.86 70.29 28.18
C ARG A 12 19.83 69.22 28.54
N THR A 13 18.71 69.24 27.83
CA THR A 13 17.70 68.16 27.84
C THR A 13 18.19 66.95 27.01
N PRO A 14 18.00 65.70 27.47
CA PRO A 14 18.16 64.51 26.64
C PRO A 14 16.77 63.97 26.25
N GLU A 15 16.21 64.41 25.11
CA GLU A 15 14.85 64.00 24.71
C GLU A 15 14.76 63.36 23.30
N SER A 16 15.87 63.19 22.57
CA SER A 16 15.82 62.67 21.19
C SER A 16 15.85 61.13 21.07
N THR A 17 16.43 60.41 22.04
CA THR A 17 16.83 59.00 21.88
C THR A 17 15.67 58.00 21.84
N GLY A 18 14.60 58.23 22.62
CA GLY A 18 13.46 57.30 22.70
C GLY A 18 12.51 57.35 21.49
N SER A 19 12.50 58.45 20.74
CA SER A 19 11.61 58.61 19.57
C SER A 19 12.12 57.85 18.33
N GLU A 20 13.44 57.76 18.16
CA GLU A 20 14.08 57.06 17.06
C GLU A 20 13.95 55.53 17.19
N GLU A 21 14.12 55.00 18.41
CA GLU A 21 13.97 53.56 18.70
C GLU A 21 12.53 53.09 18.45
N GLN A 22 11.54 53.85 18.90
CA GLN A 22 10.12 53.56 18.66
C GLN A 22 9.74 53.66 17.17
N SER A 23 10.32 54.62 16.45
CA SER A 23 10.14 54.78 15.00
C SER A 23 10.73 53.59 14.23
N ALA A 24 11.90 53.11 14.64
CA ALA A 24 12.55 51.93 14.06
C ALA A 24 11.71 50.66 14.28
N ILE A 25 11.22 50.44 15.51
CA ILE A 25 10.36 49.29 15.85
C ILE A 25 9.04 49.34 15.05
N LYS A 26 8.41 50.51 14.93
CA LYS A 26 7.17 50.67 14.17
C LYS A 26 7.35 50.42 12.68
N LYS A 27 8.45 50.90 12.08
CA LYS A 27 8.82 50.60 10.69
C LYS A 27 9.09 49.12 10.48
N PHE A 28 9.78 48.48 11.42
CA PHE A 28 10.04 47.04 11.39
C PHE A 28 8.74 46.22 11.45
N LEU A 29 7.83 46.54 12.37
CA LEU A 29 6.52 45.88 12.49
C LEU A 29 5.67 46.06 11.23
N LEU A 30 5.61 47.28 10.67
CA LEU A 30 4.89 47.53 9.42
C LEU A 30 5.48 46.76 8.24
N THR A 31 6.80 46.60 8.20
CA THR A 31 7.48 45.82 7.16
C THR A 31 7.09 44.35 7.26
N ILE A 32 7.09 43.77 8.48
CA ILE A 32 6.66 42.38 8.71
C ILE A 32 5.21 42.16 8.29
N VAL A 33 4.30 43.05 8.70
CA VAL A 33 2.87 42.96 8.34
C VAL A 33 2.67 43.09 6.83
N SER A 34 3.48 43.90 6.16
CA SER A 34 3.41 44.10 4.70
C SER A 34 3.92 42.90 3.90
N ILE A 35 4.90 42.14 4.39
CA ILE A 35 5.48 40.99 3.67
C ILE A 35 4.78 39.66 3.99
N MET A 36 4.08 39.57 5.13
CA MET A 36 3.43 38.34 5.60
C MET A 36 2.45 37.72 4.60
N PRO A 37 1.56 38.47 3.91
CA PRO A 37 0.67 37.87 2.91
C PRO A 37 1.43 37.25 1.74
N TRP A 38 2.48 37.92 1.28
CA TRP A 38 3.33 37.43 0.19
C TRP A 38 4.16 36.21 0.60
N ALA A 39 4.62 36.15 1.85
CA ALA A 39 5.28 34.98 2.39
C ALA A 39 4.35 33.76 2.48
N ILE A 40 3.08 33.96 2.88
CA ILE A 40 2.06 32.89 2.90
C ILE A 40 1.80 32.39 1.48
N VAL A 41 1.59 33.30 0.53
CA VAL A 41 1.36 32.91 -0.88
C VAL A 41 2.58 32.18 -1.44
N GLY A 42 3.79 32.69 -1.19
CA GLY A 42 5.03 32.05 -1.65
C GLY A 42 5.25 30.66 -1.06
N THR A 43 4.96 30.48 0.23
CA THR A 43 5.08 29.17 0.89
C THR A 43 4.03 28.17 0.43
N LEU A 44 2.78 28.60 0.22
CA LEU A 44 1.73 27.73 -0.34
C LEU A 44 2.02 27.33 -1.79
N LEU A 45 2.51 28.25 -2.62
CA LEU A 45 2.94 27.94 -3.99
C LEU A 45 4.12 26.97 -4.00
N TRP A 46 5.12 27.21 -3.15
CA TRP A 46 6.25 26.30 -3.00
C TRP A 46 5.79 24.91 -2.55
N ALA A 47 4.90 24.84 -1.56
CA ALA A 47 4.34 23.58 -1.09
C ALA A 47 3.60 22.84 -2.23
N GLY A 48 2.75 23.54 -2.99
CA GLY A 48 2.01 22.93 -4.11
C GLY A 48 2.89 22.39 -5.24
N ILE A 49 4.04 23.03 -5.51
CA ILE A 49 4.95 22.61 -6.58
C ILE A 49 5.90 21.48 -6.13
N PHE A 50 6.38 21.53 -4.88
CA PHE A 50 7.48 20.67 -4.42
C PHE A 50 7.07 19.60 -3.41
N VAL A 51 5.97 19.76 -2.69
CA VAL A 51 5.44 18.72 -1.79
C VAL A 51 4.63 17.75 -2.62
N LYS A 52 5.31 16.76 -3.19
CA LYS A 52 4.65 15.63 -3.85
C LYS A 52 4.07 14.72 -2.77
N PRO A 53 2.74 14.53 -2.69
CA PRO A 53 2.18 13.56 -1.77
C PRO A 53 2.65 12.16 -2.18
N THR A 54 3.44 11.50 -1.34
CA THR A 54 3.70 10.06 -1.45
C THR A 54 2.48 9.35 -0.90
N ALA A 55 1.65 8.78 -1.78
CA ALA A 55 0.58 7.89 -1.38
C ALA A 55 1.21 6.64 -0.75
N VAL A 56 1.07 6.50 0.57
CA VAL A 56 1.27 5.22 1.23
C VAL A 56 0.01 4.43 0.97
N ILE A 57 0.00 3.67 -0.12
CA ILE A 57 -1.08 2.73 -0.40
C ILE A 57 -0.82 1.54 0.53
N GLU A 58 -1.51 1.49 1.67
CA GLU A 58 -1.64 0.23 2.40
C GLU A 58 -2.48 -0.70 1.51
N GLU A 59 -1.80 -1.56 0.77
CA GLU A 59 -2.46 -2.62 0.02
C GLU A 59 -3.20 -3.49 1.03
N VAL A 60 -4.54 -3.46 0.99
CA VAL A 60 -5.38 -4.30 1.85
C VAL A 60 -5.18 -5.73 1.37
N ILE A 61 -4.22 -6.45 1.97
CA ILE A 61 -4.00 -7.86 1.70
C ILE A 61 -5.28 -8.59 2.12
N SER A 62 -6.08 -8.98 1.14
CA SER A 62 -7.31 -9.74 1.39
C SER A 62 -6.95 -11.05 2.09
N ALA A 63 -7.74 -11.43 3.10
CA ALA A 63 -7.56 -12.71 3.77
C ALA A 63 -7.57 -13.84 2.73
N PRO A 64 -6.62 -14.79 2.80
CA PRO A 64 -6.53 -15.92 1.87
C PRO A 64 -7.83 -16.72 1.76
N ILE A 65 -8.45 -16.96 2.92
CA ILE A 65 -9.75 -17.63 3.04
C ILE A 65 -10.78 -16.64 3.56
N ASN A 66 -11.89 -16.52 2.85
CA ASN A 66 -13.06 -15.72 3.23
C ASN A 66 -14.26 -16.64 3.50
N VAL A 67 -15.22 -16.16 4.30
CA VAL A 67 -16.44 -16.92 4.66
C VAL A 67 -17.28 -17.32 3.43
N ARG A 68 -17.12 -16.63 2.30
CA ARG A 68 -17.83 -16.91 1.04
C ARG A 68 -17.08 -17.87 0.11
N ASP A 69 -15.84 -18.23 0.46
CA ASP A 69 -15.06 -19.16 -0.33
C ASP A 69 -15.60 -20.58 -0.11
N ASN A 70 -15.89 -21.27 -1.19
CA ASN A 70 -16.26 -22.68 -1.17
C ASN A 70 -15.05 -23.48 -1.62
N ILE A 71 -14.59 -24.37 -0.76
CA ILE A 71 -13.47 -25.25 -1.03
C ILE A 71 -14.02 -26.61 -1.45
N PHE A 72 -13.53 -27.13 -2.58
CA PHE A 72 -14.04 -28.35 -3.18
C PHE A 72 -13.02 -29.48 -3.22
N GLY A 73 -11.74 -29.17 -3.39
CA GLY A 73 -10.66 -30.16 -3.47
C GLY A 73 -9.49 -29.84 -2.56
N VAL A 74 -8.82 -30.89 -2.07
CA VAL A 74 -7.57 -30.80 -1.31
C VAL A 74 -6.61 -31.90 -1.75
N ALA A 75 -5.34 -31.56 -1.94
CA ALA A 75 -4.28 -32.46 -2.35
C ALA A 75 -3.11 -32.37 -1.36
N HIS A 76 -2.59 -33.53 -0.94
CA HIS A 76 -1.37 -33.60 -0.13
C HIS A 76 -0.15 -33.63 -1.05
N VAL A 77 0.67 -32.58 -0.97
CA VAL A 77 1.87 -32.42 -1.80
C VAL A 77 3.06 -33.16 -1.17
N GLY A 78 3.13 -33.14 0.17
CA GLY A 78 4.15 -33.83 0.96
C GLY A 78 4.50 -33.06 2.24
N GLY A 79 4.91 -33.77 3.29
CA GLY A 79 5.17 -33.16 4.60
C GLY A 79 3.94 -32.42 5.13
N ASP A 80 4.12 -31.16 5.51
CA ASP A 80 3.06 -30.25 5.98
C ASP A 80 2.42 -29.42 4.84
N VAL A 81 2.71 -29.75 3.57
CA VAL A 81 2.27 -28.99 2.41
C VAL A 81 0.99 -29.55 1.80
N TYR A 82 -0.02 -28.70 1.67
CA TYR A 82 -1.29 -29.03 1.01
C TYR A 82 -1.67 -27.95 0.00
N LEU A 83 -2.26 -28.39 -1.12
CA LEU A 83 -2.89 -27.53 -2.11
C LEU A 83 -4.40 -27.69 -2.05
N VAL A 84 -5.12 -26.60 -2.26
CA VAL A 84 -6.57 -26.55 -2.16
C VAL A 84 -7.16 -25.80 -3.34
N ALA A 85 -8.30 -26.28 -3.83
CA ALA A 85 -9.04 -25.70 -4.96
C ALA A 85 -10.50 -25.38 -4.57
N GLY A 86 -11.05 -24.31 -5.14
CA GLY A 86 -12.39 -23.82 -4.79
C GLY A 86 -13.11 -23.00 -5.87
N ASN A 87 -14.13 -22.27 -5.43
CA ASN A 87 -14.92 -21.39 -6.30
C ASN A 87 -14.10 -20.23 -6.88
N TYR A 88 -14.59 -19.69 -8.01
CA TYR A 88 -13.99 -18.56 -8.73
C TYR A 88 -12.47 -18.66 -8.98
N GLY A 89 -11.97 -19.86 -9.33
CA GLY A 89 -10.55 -20.07 -9.58
C GLY A 89 -9.68 -20.08 -8.32
N LYS A 90 -10.27 -20.21 -7.12
CA LYS A 90 -9.52 -20.20 -5.87
C LYS A 90 -8.52 -21.36 -5.86
N LEU A 91 -7.25 -21.02 -5.70
CA LEU A 91 -6.17 -21.93 -5.38
C LEU A 91 -5.44 -21.41 -4.15
N LEU A 92 -5.18 -22.31 -3.20
CA LEU A 92 -4.47 -21.98 -1.98
C LEU A 92 -3.40 -23.03 -1.72
N ILE A 93 -2.30 -22.60 -1.09
CA ILE A 93 -1.27 -23.48 -0.55
C ILE A 93 -1.11 -23.23 0.95
N THR A 94 -0.82 -24.28 1.69
CA THR A 94 -0.33 -24.20 3.06
C THR A 94 0.99 -24.94 3.15
N ASN A 95 1.90 -24.46 3.99
CA ASN A 95 3.18 -25.09 4.29
C ASN A 95 3.29 -25.51 5.77
N ASP A 96 2.21 -25.38 6.54
CA ASP A 96 2.19 -25.57 8.00
C ASP A 96 0.98 -26.39 8.47
N SER A 97 0.54 -27.35 7.64
CA SER A 97 -0.60 -28.24 7.91
C SER A 97 -1.92 -27.47 8.11
N GLY A 98 -2.11 -26.40 7.33
CA GLY A 98 -3.37 -25.66 7.24
C GLY A 98 -3.56 -24.57 8.31
N LYS A 99 -2.51 -24.19 9.05
CA LYS A 99 -2.58 -23.09 10.03
C LYS A 99 -2.57 -21.74 9.33
N THR A 100 -1.78 -21.60 8.28
CA THR A 100 -1.75 -20.44 7.39
C THR A 100 -1.91 -20.88 5.93
N TRP A 101 -2.45 -19.98 5.13
CA TRP A 101 -2.77 -20.21 3.73
C TRP A 101 -2.29 -19.04 2.89
N GLU A 102 -1.83 -19.32 1.68
CA GLU A 102 -1.41 -18.32 0.71
C GLU A 102 -2.22 -18.50 -0.58
N ASN A 103 -2.70 -17.41 -1.17
CA ASN A 103 -3.35 -17.48 -2.49
C ASN A 103 -2.33 -17.86 -3.55
N GLN A 104 -2.73 -18.72 -4.47
CA GLN A 104 -1.98 -18.98 -5.70
C GLN A 104 -2.76 -18.37 -6.87
N ASP A 105 -2.04 -17.68 -7.75
CA ASP A 105 -2.66 -17.04 -8.90
C ASP A 105 -3.17 -18.09 -9.88
N SER A 106 -4.48 -18.11 -10.10
CA SER A 106 -5.08 -18.90 -11.16
C SER A 106 -5.36 -18.02 -12.37
N THR A 107 -5.17 -18.57 -13.56
CA THR A 107 -5.45 -17.87 -14.82
C THR A 107 -6.93 -17.95 -15.23
N VAL A 108 -7.82 -18.39 -14.33
CA VAL A 108 -9.22 -18.73 -14.65
C VAL A 108 -10.18 -18.27 -13.57
N SER A 109 -11.42 -17.95 -13.96
CA SER A 109 -12.51 -17.62 -13.03
C SER A 109 -13.52 -18.77 -12.83
N ALA A 110 -13.32 -19.90 -13.52
CA ALA A 110 -14.16 -21.08 -13.38
C ALA A 110 -14.00 -21.72 -11.99
N HIS A 111 -15.04 -22.39 -11.49
CA HIS A 111 -14.91 -23.16 -10.24
C HIS A 111 -14.02 -24.37 -10.48
N LEU A 112 -12.99 -24.51 -9.65
CA LEU A 112 -12.12 -25.66 -9.61
C LEU A 112 -12.73 -26.66 -8.63
N MET A 113 -13.22 -27.77 -9.17
CA MET A 113 -14.02 -28.74 -8.45
C MET A 113 -13.18 -29.77 -7.70
N ASP A 114 -11.94 -30.01 -8.14
CA ASP A 114 -11.04 -30.95 -7.49
C ASP A 114 -9.57 -30.64 -7.85
N ILE A 115 -8.66 -31.15 -7.02
CA ILE A 115 -7.20 -31.01 -7.19
C ILE A 115 -6.49 -32.28 -6.73
N SER A 116 -5.44 -32.67 -7.44
CA SER A 116 -4.62 -33.82 -7.09
C SER A 116 -3.15 -33.55 -7.41
N SER A 117 -2.26 -33.99 -6.53
CA SER A 117 -0.81 -33.92 -6.67
C SER A 117 -0.22 -35.32 -6.71
N TRP A 118 0.83 -35.49 -7.51
CA TRP A 118 1.56 -36.76 -7.60
C TRP A 118 3.01 -36.64 -7.11
N ASP A 119 3.55 -35.43 -7.02
CA ASP A 119 4.79 -35.17 -6.30
C ASP A 119 4.83 -33.75 -5.74
N LYS A 120 5.97 -33.39 -5.13
CA LYS A 120 6.16 -32.09 -4.47
C LYS A 120 6.05 -30.86 -5.39
N ASN A 121 6.21 -31.06 -6.69
CA ASN A 121 6.27 -29.99 -7.68
C ASN A 121 5.04 -30.00 -8.60
N ARG A 122 4.41 -31.16 -8.78
CA ARG A 122 3.40 -31.34 -9.81
C ARG A 122 2.03 -31.66 -9.24
N ALA A 123 1.05 -30.87 -9.69
CA ALA A 123 -0.35 -31.03 -9.35
C ALA A 123 -1.25 -30.58 -10.51
N VAL A 124 -2.49 -31.06 -10.51
CA VAL A 124 -3.52 -30.74 -11.48
C VAL A 124 -4.80 -30.35 -10.75
N ALA A 125 -5.42 -29.26 -11.18
CA ALA A 125 -6.74 -28.82 -10.74
C ALA A 125 -7.71 -28.85 -11.92
N VAL A 126 -8.92 -29.35 -11.70
CA VAL A 126 -9.94 -29.48 -12.75
C VAL A 126 -11.24 -28.83 -12.35
N GLY A 127 -12.05 -28.41 -13.31
CA GLY A 127 -13.27 -27.69 -12.97
C GLY A 127 -14.33 -27.56 -14.06
N ASN A 128 -15.19 -26.56 -13.85
CA ASN A 128 -16.24 -26.17 -14.80
C ASN A 128 -15.64 -25.81 -16.17
N ALA A 129 -16.45 -25.95 -17.23
CA ALA A 129 -16.08 -25.68 -18.62
C ALA A 129 -14.86 -26.48 -19.15
N GLY A 130 -14.50 -27.59 -18.49
CA GLY A 130 -13.40 -28.47 -18.88
C GLY A 130 -12.04 -27.86 -18.53
N VAL A 131 -12.03 -26.87 -17.65
CA VAL A 131 -10.78 -26.23 -17.20
C VAL A 131 -9.91 -27.29 -16.55
N THR A 132 -8.66 -27.34 -17.01
CA THR A 132 -7.60 -28.19 -16.47
C THR A 132 -6.39 -27.28 -16.29
N LEU A 133 -5.98 -27.05 -15.06
CA LEU A 133 -4.77 -26.31 -14.71
C LEU A 133 -3.73 -27.28 -14.19
N MET A 134 -2.48 -27.07 -14.57
CA MET A 134 -1.36 -27.86 -14.11
C MET A 134 -0.24 -26.95 -13.60
N THR A 135 0.42 -27.38 -12.54
CA THR A 135 1.65 -26.77 -12.02
C THR A 135 2.79 -27.76 -12.12
N GLU A 136 4.00 -27.25 -12.33
CA GLU A 136 5.25 -28.03 -12.30
C GLU A 136 6.29 -27.47 -11.32
N ASP A 137 5.91 -26.46 -10.53
CA ASP A 137 6.80 -25.76 -9.60
C ASP A 137 6.22 -25.66 -8.17
N GLY A 138 5.33 -26.59 -7.83
CA GLY A 138 4.76 -26.73 -6.48
C GLY A 138 3.60 -25.79 -6.21
N GLY A 139 2.90 -25.34 -7.26
CA GLY A 139 1.75 -24.45 -7.17
C GLY A 139 2.06 -22.98 -7.38
N LYS A 140 3.33 -22.60 -7.55
CA LYS A 140 3.73 -21.20 -7.74
C LYS A 140 3.21 -20.62 -9.05
N THR A 141 3.19 -21.45 -10.09
CA THR A 141 2.58 -21.11 -11.38
C THR A 141 1.61 -22.20 -11.81
N TRP A 142 0.48 -21.77 -12.38
CA TRP A 142 -0.55 -22.63 -12.93
C TRP A 142 -0.79 -22.31 -14.40
N VAL A 143 -0.69 -23.33 -15.24
CA VAL A 143 -0.87 -23.20 -16.69
C VAL A 143 -2.10 -23.99 -17.11
N SER A 144 -2.93 -23.41 -17.97
CA SER A 144 -4.05 -24.14 -18.56
C SER A 144 -3.53 -25.16 -19.56
N VAL A 145 -4.00 -26.40 -19.42
CA VAL A 145 -3.68 -27.50 -20.33
C VAL A 145 -4.96 -27.90 -21.04
N ASP A 146 -4.85 -28.19 -22.34
CA ASP A 146 -5.98 -28.72 -23.09
C ASP A 146 -6.27 -30.16 -22.67
N SER A 147 -7.54 -30.43 -22.43
CA SER A 147 -8.06 -31.76 -22.18
C SER A 147 -9.22 -32.05 -23.15
N PRO A 148 -9.47 -33.34 -23.47
CA PRO A 148 -10.61 -33.71 -24.30
C PRO A 148 -11.92 -33.18 -23.70
N LYS A 149 -12.68 -32.45 -24.50
CA LYS A 149 -13.96 -31.84 -24.13
C LYS A 149 -15.09 -32.53 -24.87
N SER A 150 -16.22 -32.71 -24.19
CA SER A 150 -17.47 -33.17 -24.80
C SER A 150 -18.22 -31.99 -25.41
N ASP A 151 -18.96 -32.24 -26.48
CA ASP A 151 -19.87 -31.24 -27.06
C ASP A 151 -21.11 -30.97 -26.19
N ILE A 152 -21.37 -31.82 -25.19
CA ILE A 152 -22.59 -31.77 -24.36
C ILE A 152 -22.30 -31.17 -22.99
N ALA A 153 -21.30 -31.68 -22.26
CA ALA A 153 -20.99 -31.23 -20.91
C ALA A 153 -19.50 -31.27 -20.62
N ASN A 154 -18.95 -30.12 -20.22
CA ASN A 154 -17.55 -29.95 -19.87
C ASN A 154 -17.40 -29.63 -18.38
N LYS A 155 -17.91 -30.48 -17.48
CA LYS A 155 -17.66 -30.28 -16.04
C LYS A 155 -16.80 -31.42 -15.53
N LEU A 156 -15.55 -31.10 -15.22
CA LEU A 156 -14.64 -32.04 -14.58
C LEU A 156 -14.85 -31.91 -13.07
N LEU A 157 -15.35 -32.99 -12.46
CA LEU A 157 -15.76 -33.01 -11.06
C LEU A 157 -14.70 -33.61 -10.14
N LYS A 158 -13.84 -34.47 -10.69
CA LYS A 158 -12.88 -35.24 -9.92
C LYS A 158 -11.63 -35.46 -10.74
N VAL A 159 -10.47 -35.40 -10.09
CA VAL A 159 -9.20 -35.77 -10.68
C VAL A 159 -8.43 -36.63 -9.69
N HIS A 160 -7.72 -37.62 -10.22
CA HIS A 160 -6.88 -38.48 -9.41
C HIS A 160 -5.58 -38.72 -10.15
N THR A 161 -4.48 -38.63 -9.41
CA THR A 161 -3.14 -38.83 -9.93
C THR A 161 -2.46 -39.93 -9.12
N TYR A 162 -1.56 -40.65 -9.78
CA TYR A 162 -0.82 -41.75 -9.18
C TYR A 162 0.62 -41.29 -8.97
N PRO A 163 1.21 -41.58 -7.79
CA PRO A 163 2.62 -41.28 -7.52
C PRO A 163 3.57 -42.12 -8.38
#